data_AF-A0A947R332-F1
#
_entry.id   AF-A0A947R332-F1
#
_cell.length_a   1.000
_cell.length_b   1.000
_cell.length_c   1.000
_cell.angle_alpha   90.00
_cell.angle_beta   90.00
_cell.angle_gamma   90.00
#
_symmetry.space_group_name_H-M   'P 1'
#
loop_
_entity.id
_entity.type
_entity.pdbx_description
1 polymer ?
#
loop_
_entity_poly.entity_id
_entity_poly.type
_entity_poly.pdbx_seq_one_letter_code
_entity_poly.pdbx_strand_id
1 'polypeptide(L)' 'MEGWGKVKQAAKYANTTPKTFRTWFKKGLKFSRPNSRVTLVKYSDIDEFLQSHSIDEDEAKMIDQMADSIIREFRNKN' A
#
# COMPACT_ATOMS: atom_id res chain seq x y z
N MET A 1 -6.53 -8.24 14.83
CA MET A 1 -8.00 -8.48 14.76
C MET A 1 -8.21 -9.64 13.81
N GLU A 2 -8.90 -10.71 14.21
CA GLU A 2 -9.20 -11.81 13.30
C GLU A 2 -10.56 -11.60 12.62
N GLY A 3 -10.65 -11.97 11.34
CA GLY A 3 -11.91 -11.95 10.60
C GLY A 3 -11.85 -11.24 9.25
N TRP A 4 -13.04 -11.03 8.69
CA TRP A 4 -13.25 -10.52 7.34
C TRP A 4 -14.10 -9.26 7.38
N GLY A 5 -13.71 -8.27 6.60
CA GLY A 5 -14.46 -7.03 6.41
C GLY A 5 -14.95 -6.87 4.98
N LYS A 6 -16.16 -6.33 4.81
CA LYS A 6 -16.53 -5.71 3.51
C LYS A 6 -15.64 -4.50 3.26
N VAL A 7 -15.51 -4.08 1.99
CA VAL A 7 -14.68 -2.92 1.60
C VAL A 7 -14.86 -1.69 2.49
N LYS A 8 -16.09 -1.36 2.90
CA LYS A 8 -16.35 -0.22 3.81
C LYS A 8 -15.75 -0.41 5.21
N GLN A 9 -15.84 -1.63 5.76
CA GLN A 9 -15.28 -1.96 7.07
C GLN A 9 -13.75 -2.06 7.02
N ALA A 10 -13.22 -2.70 5.99
CA ALA A 10 -11.79 -2.80 5.73
C ALA A 10 -11.14 -1.42 5.53
N ALA A 11 -11.80 -0.52 4.80
CA ALA A 11 -11.37 0.86 4.66
C ALA A 11 -11.38 1.62 6.00
N LYS A 12 -12.43 1.41 6.82
CA LYS A 12 -12.49 2.00 8.17
C LYS A 12 -11.37 1.47 9.07
N TYR A 13 -11.07 0.17 9.00
CA TYR A 13 -9.97 -0.46 9.73
C TYR A 13 -8.63 0.18 9.41
N ALA A 14 -8.32 0.38 8.12
CA ALA A 14 -7.09 1.04 7.66
C ALA A 14 -7.17 2.59 7.67
N ASN A 15 -8.17 3.18 8.33
CA ASN A 15 -8.44 4.61 8.40
C ASN A 15 -8.37 5.33 7.04
N THR A 16 -9.02 4.78 6.02
CA THR A 16 -9.02 5.32 4.65
C THR A 16 -10.43 5.34 4.04
N THR A 17 -10.57 5.98 2.88
CA THR A 17 -11.84 6.01 2.16
C THR A 17 -12.05 4.72 1.35
N PRO A 18 -13.31 4.28 1.12
CA PRO A 18 -13.58 3.14 0.25
C PRO A 18 -13.12 3.32 -1.21
N LYS A 19 -12.92 4.57 -1.65
CA LYS A 19 -12.36 4.87 -2.98
C LYS A 19 -10.87 4.56 -3.00
N THR A 20 -10.13 5.12 -2.03
CA THR A 20 -8.69 4.87 -1.87
C THR A 20 -8.40 3.39 -1.65
N PHE A 21 -9.14 2.74 -0.75
CA PHE A 21 -8.95 1.32 -0.45
C PHE A 21 -9.10 0.41 -1.68
N ARG A 22 -10.05 0.71 -2.58
CA ARG A 22 -10.21 -0.06 -3.83
C ARG A 22 -9.02 0.04 -4.76
N THR A 23 -8.23 1.12 -4.69
CA THR A 23 -7.00 1.24 -5.48
C THR A 23 -5.95 0.23 -5.05
N TRP A 24 -5.98 -0.21 -3.78
CA TRP A 24 -5.01 -1.18 -3.25
C TRP A 24 -5.21 -2.58 -3.84
N PHE A 25 -6.42 -2.95 -4.26
CA PHE A 25 -6.64 -4.19 -5.01
C PHE A 25 -5.85 -4.25 -6.31
N LYS A 26 -5.66 -3.10 -6.97
CA LYS A 26 -4.78 -3.00 -8.16
C LYS A 26 -3.30 -3.06 -7.81
N LYS A 27 -2.95 -2.76 -6.56
CA LYS A 27 -1.58 -2.80 -6.02
C LYS A 27 -1.25 -4.14 -5.35
N GLY A 28 -2.11 -5.15 -5.46
CA GLY A 28 -1.86 -6.49 -4.95
C GLY A 28 -2.49 -6.82 -3.60
N LEU A 29 -3.33 -5.96 -3.02
CA LEU A 29 -4.11 -6.34 -1.84
C LEU A 29 -5.05 -7.51 -2.17
N LYS A 30 -4.90 -8.61 -1.42
CA LYS A 30 -5.72 -9.82 -1.56
C LYS A 30 -7.17 -9.54 -1.16
N PHE A 31 -8.10 -10.15 -1.87
CA PHE A 31 -9.53 -10.10 -1.54
C PHE A 31 -10.23 -11.38 -1.99
N SER A 32 -11.33 -11.71 -1.31
CA SER A 32 -12.19 -12.83 -1.67
C SER A 32 -13.51 -12.33 -2.24
N ARG A 33 -13.99 -13.01 -3.28
CA ARG A 33 -15.24 -12.68 -3.97
C ARG A 33 -16.15 -13.92 -4.01
N PRO A 34 -16.86 -14.23 -2.91
CA PRO A 34 -17.73 -15.41 -2.85
C PRO A 34 -18.90 -15.33 -3.85
N ASN A 35 -19.27 -14.13 -4.31
CA ASN A 35 -20.15 -13.92 -5.46
C ASN A 35 -19.84 -12.55 -6.11
N SER A 36 -20.47 -12.25 -7.25
CA SER A 36 -20.20 -11.03 -8.03
C SER A 36 -20.38 -9.72 -7.27
N ARG A 37 -21.26 -9.69 -6.25
CA ARG A 37 -21.67 -8.47 -5.51
C ARG A 37 -20.91 -8.26 -4.20
N VAL A 38 -20.23 -9.29 -3.69
CA VAL A 38 -19.59 -9.25 -2.38
C VAL A 38 -18.08 -9.35 -2.52
N THR A 39 -17.38 -8.35 -1.99
CA THR A 39 -15.92 -8.35 -1.82
C THR A 39 -15.61 -8.31 -0.33
N LEU A 40 -14.91 -9.33 0.14
CA LEU A 40 -14.42 -9.46 1.51
C LEU A 40 -12.90 -9.38 1.51
N VAL A 41 -12.35 -8.80 2.57
CA VAL A 41 -10.91 -8.68 2.78
C VAL A 41 -10.61 -9.15 4.18
N LYS A 42 -9.64 -10.06 4.31
CA LYS A 42 -9.19 -10.53 5.61
C LYS A 42 -8.34 -9.42 6.23
N TYR A 43 -8.57 -9.09 7.50
CA TYR A 43 -7.84 -7.98 8.13
C TYR A 43 -6.32 -8.21 8.14
N SER A 44 -5.88 -9.46 8.31
CA SER A 44 -4.46 -9.82 8.23
C SER A 44 -3.82 -9.49 6.88
N ASP A 45 -4.57 -9.59 5.79
CA ASP A 45 -4.04 -9.31 4.45
C ASP A 45 -3.87 -7.80 4.24
N ILE A 46 -4.64 -6.98 4.96
CA ILE A 46 -4.46 -5.53 5.00
C ILE A 46 -3.17 -5.20 5.75
N ASP A 47 -2.93 -5.84 6.90
CA ASP A 47 -1.70 -5.65 7.67
C ASP A 47 -0.48 -6.08 6.86
N GLU A 48 -0.53 -7.25 6.20
CA GLU A 48 0.52 -7.75 5.29
C GLU A 48 0.78 -6.77 4.14
N PHE A 49 -0.27 -6.24 3.52
CA PHE A 49 -0.16 -5.25 2.45
C PHE A 49 0.47 -3.94 2.93
N LEU A 50 0.07 -3.44 4.10
CA LEU A 50 0.63 -2.19 4.64
C LEU A 50 2.08 -2.38 5.06
N GLN A 51 2.41 -3.54 5.64
CA GLN A 51 3.78 -3.89 6.01
C GLN A 51 4.69 -3.99 4.77
N SER A 52 4.20 -4.52 3.65
CA SER A 52 4.99 -4.55 2.41
C SER A 52 5.18 -3.19 1.76
N HIS A 53 4.40 -2.18 2.17
CA HIS A 53 4.51 -0.80 1.74
C HIS A 53 5.10 0.12 2.82
N SER A 54 5.56 -0.44 3.94
CA SER A 54 6.31 0.34 4.93
C SER A 54 7.68 0.64 4.34
N ILE A 55 7.99 1.92 4.19
CA ILE A 55 9.34 2.37 3.87
C ILE A 55 9.97 2.71 5.21
N ASP A 56 11.13 2.13 5.51
CA ASP A 56 11.89 2.55 6.68
C ASP A 56 12.35 3.99 6.47
N GLU A 57 12.32 4.82 7.51
CA GLU A 57 12.67 6.24 7.39
C GLU A 57 14.13 6.41 6.93
N ASP A 58 15.00 5.49 7.33
CA ASP A 58 16.40 5.47 6.90
C ASP A 58 16.54 4.99 5.44
N GLU A 59 15.69 4.05 5.00
CA GLU A 59 15.65 3.58 3.61
C GLU A 59 15.12 4.69 2.68
N ALA A 60 14.11 5.45 3.11
CA ALA A 60 13.60 6.61 2.38
C ALA A 60 14.69 7.67 2.19
N LYS A 61 15.40 8.02 3.26
CA LYS A 61 16.52 9.00 3.22
C LYS A 61 17.64 8.53 2.29
N MET A 62 17.97 7.24 2.30
CA MET A 62 19.01 6.68 1.43
C MET A 62 18.60 6.76 -0.05
N ILE A 63 17.35 6.44 -0.39
CA ILE A 63 16.82 6.57 -1.75
C ILE A 63 16.92 8.01 -2.24
N ASP A 64 16.50 8.97 -1.41
CA ASP A 64 16.56 10.40 -1.77
C ASP A 64 18.01 10.87 -1.98
N GLN A 65 18.93 10.49 -1.10
CA GLN A 65 20.35 10.82 -1.24
C GLN A 65 21.00 10.23 -2.51
N MET A 66 20.62 9.01 -2.89
CA MET A 66 21.07 8.39 -4.14
C MET A 66 20.53 9.15 -5.36
N ALA A 67 19.24 9.51 -5.35
CA ALA A 67 18.63 10.27 -6.44
C ALA A 67 19.32 11.63 -6.63
N ASP A 68 19.57 12.35 -5.54
CA ASP A 68 20.28 13.63 -5.55
C ASP A 68 21.70 13.52 -6.10
N SER A 69 22.40 12.44 -5.76
CA SER A 69 23.76 12.19 -6.24
C SER A 69 23.80 11.95 -7.74
N ILE A 70 22.88 11.14 -8.28
CA ILE A 70 22.75 10.89 -9.73
C ILE A 70 22.43 12.19 -10.47
N ILE A 71 21.48 12.99 -9.97
CA ILE A 71 21.12 14.28 -10.60
C ILE A 71 22.32 15.23 -10.65
N ARG A 72 23.12 15.30 -9.57
CA ARG A 72 24.33 16.13 -9.53
C ARG A 72 25.41 15.65 -10.50
N GLU A 73 25.62 14.33 -10.63
CA GLU A 73 26.57 13.77 -11.58
C GLU A 73 26.19 14.09 -13.04
N PHE A 74 24.91 13.97 -13.40
CA PHE A 74 24.43 14.36 -14.72
C PHE A 74 24.60 15.86 -14.98
N ARG A 75 24.40 16.70 -13.96
CA ARG A 75 24.55 18.15 -14.08
C ARG A 75 26.00 18.61 -14.26
N ASN A 76 26.97 17.88 -13.70
CA ASN A 76 28.40 18.21 -13.79
C ASN A 76 29.09 17.64 -15.05
N LYS A 77 28.42 16.77 -15.81
CA LYS A 77 28.94 16.19 -17.07
C LYS A 77 28.53 16.95 -18.34
N ASN A 78 27.60 17.90 -18.24
CA ASN A 78 27.19 18.83 -19.30
C ASN A 78 27.74 20.23 -19.02
#